data_AF-A0A4Y2FZV0-F1
#
_entry.id   AF-A0A4Y2FZV0-F1
#
_cell.length_a   1.000
_cell.length_b   1.000
_cell.length_c   1.000
_cell.angle_alpha   90.00
_cell.angle_beta   90.00
_cell.angle_gamma   90.00
#
_symmetry.space_group_name_H-M   'P 1'
#
loop_
_entity.id
_entity.type
_entity.pdbx_description
1 polymer ?
#
loop_
_entity_poly.entity_id
_entity_poly.type
_entity_poly.pdbx_seq_one_letter_code
_entity_poly.pdbx_strand_id
1 'polypeptide(L)'
;MYLSLLLVGGWLTIAYATNLTFVYIGRFITGMCIGLICVVTPMYIVEISTPEKRGHMGTGFQLYICLGIILSSTLGKFLAWDWVAIGGAVLAIVALLSLLPFPESPRWLVMHNKQADAVHAVNFLYGNTNDPSVNELLSESLTVSTRNSLSMQEIWHPTFYKPAMLSITLMFFQQFSGSNAILYYTVSIFKEAKSSVDPMMGNLWVALVMFFSTFLTAQTMDIIGRKISLYISGFVTCISLNAMSVYLLLSAREPSLKDTYGWIPLVCLIVYIAGFSVGLGPIPWLMMSEMSPIRVRGLVCGLGTAFSWTFVFIITKSFLQMEAAVGDFGAYWIYSVFCLLTCFFTLIFLPETKGKTLEEIENYFAGGEPQTHPLPDLPIERFIDQDN
;
A
#
# COMPACT_ATOMS: atom_id res chain seq x y z
N MET A 1 -3.80 17.74 -5.28
CA MET A 1 -3.35 19.14 -5.08
C MET A 1 -3.58 19.65 -3.65
N TYR A 2 -4.84 19.74 -3.17
CA TYR A 2 -5.15 20.34 -1.86
C TYR A 2 -4.44 19.68 -0.66
N LEU A 3 -4.32 18.36 -0.67
CA LEU A 3 -3.61 17.62 0.38
C LEU A 3 -2.13 17.98 0.47
N SER A 4 -1.48 18.24 -0.66
CA SER A 4 -0.06 18.64 -0.68
C SER A 4 0.15 20.00 -0.02
N LEU A 5 -0.78 20.95 -0.22
CA LEU A 5 -0.75 22.25 0.47
C LEU A 5 -0.88 22.11 1.98
N LEU A 6 -1.84 21.29 2.44
CA LEU A 6 -2.00 20.99 3.87
C LEU A 6 -0.77 20.26 4.44
N LEU A 7 -0.17 19.36 3.67
CA LEU A 7 1.03 18.63 4.06
C LEU A 7 2.25 19.58 4.21
N VAL A 8 2.41 20.55 3.31
CA VAL A 8 3.42 21.62 3.46
C VAL A 8 3.20 22.39 4.76
N GLY A 9 1.97 22.84 5.01
CA GLY A 9 1.62 23.53 6.26
C GLY A 9 1.94 22.70 7.52
N GLY A 10 1.62 21.40 7.50
CA GLY A 10 1.93 20.47 8.58
C GLY A 10 3.43 20.33 8.83
N TRP A 11 4.24 20.17 7.77
CA TRP A 11 5.70 20.08 7.90
C TRP A 11 6.35 21.38 8.38
N LEU A 12 5.91 22.54 7.87
CA LEU A 12 6.41 23.84 8.35
C LEU A 12 6.05 24.08 9.81
N THR A 13 4.86 23.64 10.25
CA THR A 13 4.45 23.70 11.67
C THR A 13 5.39 22.89 12.57
N ILE A 14 5.87 21.73 12.09
CA ILE A 14 6.87 20.93 12.81
C ILE A 14 8.23 21.62 12.78
N ALA A 15 8.68 22.10 11.61
CA ALA A 15 10.01 22.71 11.44
C ALA A 15 10.22 23.95 12.32
N TYR A 16 9.19 24.79 12.46
CA TYR A 16 9.23 26.01 13.27
C TYR A 16 8.60 25.85 14.66
N ALA A 17 8.47 24.62 15.16
CA ALA A 17 7.85 24.36 16.45
C ALA A 17 8.68 24.95 17.61
N THR A 18 8.08 25.89 18.35
CA THR A 18 8.68 26.49 19.55
C THR A 18 8.33 25.76 20.84
N ASN A 19 7.32 24.88 20.80
CA ASN A 19 6.90 24.05 21.91
C ASN A 19 6.34 22.70 21.40
N LEU A 20 6.11 21.76 22.33
CA LEU A 20 5.59 20.44 22.00
C LEU A 20 4.19 20.47 21.37
N THR A 21 3.36 21.46 21.71
CA THR A 21 2.02 21.61 21.14
C THR A 21 2.07 21.82 19.63
N PHE A 22 2.99 22.65 19.13
CA PHE A 22 3.19 22.82 17.67
C PHE A 22 3.62 21.53 17.00
N VAL A 23 4.50 20.74 17.63
CA VAL A 23 4.89 19.42 17.10
C VAL A 23 3.66 18.50 17.00
N TYR A 24 2.81 18.45 18.02
CA TYR A 24 1.60 17.62 17.99
C TYR A 24 0.59 18.09 16.93
N ILE A 25 0.37 19.40 16.79
CA ILE A 25 -0.51 19.95 15.76
C ILE A 25 0.02 19.59 14.36
N GLY A 26 1.31 19.81 14.09
CA GLY A 26 1.92 19.48 12.82
C GLY A 26 1.87 17.98 12.51
N ARG A 27 2.08 17.12 13.51
CA ARG A 27 1.93 15.66 13.39
C ARG A 27 0.50 15.22 13.14
N PHE A 28 -0.48 15.87 13.75
CA PHE A 28 -1.89 15.61 13.49
C PHE A 28 -2.28 15.98 12.04
N ILE A 29 -1.87 17.17 11.58
CA ILE A 29 -2.13 17.62 10.19
C ILE A 29 -1.47 16.69 9.18
N THR A 30 -0.18 16.40 9.35
CA THR A 30 0.56 15.49 8.44
C THR A 30 -0.02 14.07 8.46
N GLY A 31 -0.41 13.54 9.62
CA GLY A 31 -1.04 12.22 9.76
C GLY A 31 -2.40 12.15 9.04
N MET A 32 -3.23 13.18 9.18
CA MET A 32 -4.50 13.28 8.44
C MET A 32 -4.27 13.28 6.91
N CYS A 33 -3.28 14.06 6.44
CA CYS A 33 -2.92 14.09 5.02
C CYS A 33 -2.45 12.72 4.54
N ILE A 34 -1.57 12.04 5.29
CA ILE A 34 -1.07 10.70 4.95
C ILE A 34 -2.22 9.70 4.86
N GLY A 35 -3.16 9.71 5.82
CA GLY A 35 -4.33 8.85 5.79
C GLY A 35 -5.16 9.01 4.51
N LEU A 36 -5.38 10.25 4.06
CA LEU A 36 -6.10 10.54 2.82
C LEU A 36 -5.28 10.16 1.57
N ILE A 37 -3.97 10.38 1.57
CA ILE A 37 -3.07 9.99 0.48
C ILE A 37 -3.07 8.46 0.28
N CYS A 38 -3.05 7.68 1.38
CA CYS A 38 -3.12 6.21 1.32
C CYS A 38 -4.43 5.68 0.72
N VAL A 39 -5.51 6.48 0.74
CA VAL A 39 -6.77 6.15 0.07
C VAL A 39 -6.70 6.57 -1.41
N VAL A 40 -6.39 7.84 -1.67
CA VAL A 40 -6.50 8.44 -3.01
C VAL A 40 -5.46 7.89 -3.98
N THR A 41 -4.21 7.71 -3.55
CA THR A 41 -3.12 7.35 -4.46
C THR A 41 -3.30 5.96 -5.08
N PRO A 42 -3.55 4.87 -4.33
CA PRO A 42 -3.79 3.55 -4.95
C PRO A 42 -5.02 3.53 -5.86
N MET A 43 -6.10 4.23 -5.49
CA MET A 43 -7.31 4.32 -6.32
C MET A 43 -7.02 5.02 -7.65
N TYR A 44 -6.35 6.17 -7.61
CA TYR A 44 -5.99 6.93 -8.80
C TYR A 44 -5.07 6.11 -9.71
N ILE A 45 -4.03 5.47 -9.16
CA ILE A 45 -3.12 4.60 -9.93
C ILE A 45 -3.89 3.49 -10.65
N VAL A 46 -4.81 2.82 -9.96
CA VAL A 46 -5.58 1.72 -10.56
C VAL A 46 -6.53 2.20 -11.66
N GLU A 47 -7.08 3.41 -11.54
CA GLU A 47 -8.01 3.96 -12.53
C GLU A 47 -7.33 4.47 -13.80
N ILE A 48 -6.07 4.93 -13.71
CA ILE A 48 -5.29 5.38 -14.87
C ILE A 48 -4.44 4.28 -15.51
N SER A 49 -4.27 3.13 -14.84
CA SER A 49 -3.43 2.04 -15.34
C SER A 49 -4.20 1.05 -16.20
N THR A 50 -3.61 0.64 -17.31
CA THR A 50 -4.13 -0.48 -18.11
C THR A 50 -4.06 -1.80 -17.32
N PRO A 51 -4.96 -2.78 -17.55
CA PRO A 51 -4.99 -4.04 -16.80
C PRO A 51 -3.66 -4.79 -16.77
N GLU A 52 -2.90 -4.72 -17.87
CA GLU A 52 -1.60 -5.40 -18.05
C GLU A 52 -0.48 -4.80 -17.18
N LYS A 53 -0.49 -3.48 -16.96
CA LYS A 53 0.56 -2.75 -16.24
C LYS A 53 0.14 -2.33 -14.83
N ARG A 54 -1.09 -2.67 -14.43
CA ARG A 54 -1.68 -2.24 -13.15
C ARG A 54 -0.90 -2.74 -11.95
N GLY A 55 -0.33 -3.94 -12.00
CA GLY A 55 0.43 -4.48 -10.88
C GLY A 55 1.75 -3.75 -10.68
N HIS A 56 2.46 -3.48 -11.78
CA HIS A 56 3.68 -2.70 -11.79
C HIS A 56 3.45 -1.29 -11.25
N MET A 57 2.51 -0.54 -11.85
CA MET A 57 2.18 0.83 -11.44
C MET A 57 1.68 0.88 -9.98
N GLY A 58 0.81 -0.07 -9.62
CA GLY A 58 0.27 -0.21 -8.27
C GLY A 58 1.32 -0.48 -7.20
N THR A 59 2.30 -1.34 -7.50
CA THR A 59 3.44 -1.61 -6.60
C THR A 59 4.33 -0.38 -6.44
N GLY A 60 4.33 0.53 -7.43
CA GLY A 60 5.01 1.83 -7.37
C GLY A 60 4.65 2.63 -6.12
N PHE A 61 3.40 2.56 -5.63
CA PHE A 61 3.00 3.21 -4.38
C PHE A 61 3.88 2.78 -3.20
N GLN A 62 4.07 1.47 -3.00
CA GLN A 62 4.92 0.94 -1.94
C GLN A 62 6.40 1.24 -2.18
N LEU A 63 6.84 1.24 -3.45
CA LEU A 63 8.22 1.56 -3.80
C LEU A 63 8.59 3.00 -3.40
N TYR A 64 7.69 3.96 -3.63
CA TYR A 64 7.89 5.35 -3.21
C TYR A 64 7.84 5.52 -1.68
N ILE A 65 7.06 4.71 -0.96
CA ILE A 65 7.14 4.65 0.51
C ILE A 65 8.54 4.22 0.94
N CYS A 66 9.09 3.14 0.35
CA CYS A 66 10.46 2.68 0.65
C CYS A 66 11.52 3.75 0.33
N LEU A 67 11.38 4.45 -0.81
CA LEU A 67 12.27 5.56 -1.16
C LEU A 67 12.20 6.70 -0.12
N GLY A 68 10.99 7.03 0.34
CA GLY A 68 10.78 8.01 1.41
C GLY A 68 11.45 7.61 2.72
N ILE A 69 11.40 6.32 3.10
CA ILE A 69 12.08 5.79 4.29
C ILE A 69 13.61 5.91 4.14
N ILE A 70 14.17 5.60 2.97
CA ILE A 70 15.61 5.77 2.69
C ILE A 70 16.01 7.23 2.83
N LEU A 71 15.27 8.13 2.17
CA LEU A 71 15.53 9.57 2.21
C LEU A 71 15.45 10.10 3.65
N SER A 72 14.39 9.77 4.38
CA SER A 72 14.21 10.20 5.77
C SER A 72 15.30 9.65 6.68
N SER A 73 15.70 8.39 6.52
CA SER A 73 16.76 7.76 7.33
C SER A 73 18.12 8.37 7.02
N THR A 74 18.38 8.70 5.76
CA THR A 74 19.62 9.36 5.32
C THR A 74 19.69 10.78 5.85
N LEU A 75 18.63 11.58 5.68
CA LEU A 75 18.58 12.95 6.21
C LEU A 75 18.69 12.96 7.73
N GLY A 76 17.99 12.06 8.42
CA GLY A 76 18.03 11.95 9.88
C GLY A 76 19.40 11.56 10.46
N LYS A 77 20.31 11.02 9.64
CA LYS A 77 21.70 10.77 10.05
C LYS A 77 22.55 12.04 10.07
N PHE A 78 22.31 12.97 9.15
CA PHE A 78 23.18 14.13 8.93
C PHE A 78 22.59 15.45 9.42
N LEU A 79 21.25 15.52 9.55
CA LEU A 79 20.51 16.73 9.87
C LEU A 79 19.76 16.58 11.19
N ALA A 80 19.55 17.70 11.87
CA ALA A 80 18.65 17.79 13.01
C ALA A 80 17.18 17.63 12.57
N TRP A 81 16.31 17.29 13.52
CA TRP A 81 14.92 16.90 13.26
C TRP A 81 14.08 18.01 12.60
N ASP A 82 14.40 19.27 12.86
CA ASP A 82 13.79 20.47 12.29
C ASP A 82 14.16 20.63 10.80
N TRP A 83 15.44 20.45 10.47
CA TRP A 83 15.92 20.44 9.08
C TRP A 83 15.38 19.26 8.27
N VAL A 84 15.19 18.10 8.91
CA VAL A 84 14.51 16.95 8.30
C VAL A 84 13.04 17.32 7.98
N ALA A 85 12.36 18.06 8.87
CA ALA A 85 11.00 18.53 8.63
C ALA A 85 10.93 19.56 7.48
N ILE A 86 11.93 20.45 7.35
CA ILE A 86 12.07 21.33 6.17
C ILE A 86 12.23 20.50 4.90
N GLY A 87 13.05 19.45 4.91
CA GLY A 87 13.17 18.51 3.79
C GLY A 87 11.82 17.88 3.40
N GLY A 88 11.00 17.51 4.39
CA GLY A 88 9.63 17.03 4.18
C GLY A 88 8.72 18.06 3.50
N ALA A 89 8.81 19.34 3.91
CA ALA A 89 8.07 20.43 3.27
C ALA A 89 8.51 20.63 1.80
N VAL A 90 9.81 20.60 1.53
CA VAL A 90 10.36 20.70 0.16
C VAL A 90 9.83 19.57 -0.72
N LEU A 91 9.85 18.32 -0.25
CA LEU A 91 9.30 17.18 -1.00
C LEU A 91 7.79 17.33 -1.24
N ALA A 92 7.04 17.86 -0.29
CA ALA A 92 5.61 18.14 -0.46
C ALA A 92 5.34 19.25 -1.51
N ILE A 93 6.21 20.27 -1.59
CA ILE A 93 6.16 21.29 -2.65
C ILE A 93 6.47 20.68 -4.01
N VAL A 94 7.53 19.86 -4.11
CA VAL A 94 7.86 19.16 -5.35
C VAL A 94 6.69 18.28 -5.79
N ALA A 95 6.07 17.54 -4.88
CA ALA A 95 4.87 16.75 -5.17
C ALA A 95 3.72 17.63 -5.67
N LEU A 96 3.46 18.78 -5.02
CA LEU A 96 2.44 19.73 -5.46
C LEU A 96 2.66 20.20 -6.91
N LEU A 97 3.88 20.64 -7.23
CA LEU A 97 4.24 21.13 -8.56
C LEU A 97 4.17 20.02 -9.61
N SER A 98 4.59 18.80 -9.25
CA SER A 98 4.56 17.65 -10.15
C SER A 98 3.15 17.18 -10.51
N LEU A 99 2.15 17.49 -9.68
CA LEU A 99 0.75 17.09 -9.90
C LEU A 99 -0.04 18.09 -10.76
N LEU A 100 0.45 19.32 -10.96
CA LEU A 100 -0.25 20.35 -11.75
C LEU A 100 -0.60 19.94 -13.20
N PRO A 101 0.27 19.25 -13.95
CA PRO A 101 -0.05 18.85 -15.33
C PRO A 101 -0.88 17.56 -15.41
N PHE A 102 -1.04 16.82 -14.30
CA PHE A 102 -1.73 15.52 -14.34
C PHE A 102 -3.25 15.71 -14.40
N PRO A 103 -3.95 15.03 -15.32
CA PRO A 103 -5.40 15.10 -15.41
C PRO A 103 -6.07 14.35 -14.24
N GLU A 104 -7.35 14.63 -14.02
CA GLU A 104 -8.18 13.77 -13.16
C GLU A 104 -8.42 12.40 -13.81
N SER A 105 -8.81 11.42 -13.00
CA SER A 105 -9.12 10.07 -13.49
C SER A 105 -10.18 10.10 -14.60
N PRO A 106 -9.94 9.49 -15.77
CA PRO A 106 -10.93 9.41 -16.85
C PRO A 106 -12.26 8.82 -16.40
N ARG A 107 -12.21 7.78 -15.55
CA ARG A 107 -13.40 7.11 -15.01
C ARG A 107 -14.22 8.06 -14.13
N TRP A 108 -13.54 8.83 -13.29
CA TRP A 108 -14.18 9.84 -12.44
C TRP A 108 -14.83 10.95 -13.29
N LEU A 109 -14.15 11.42 -14.34
CA LEU A 109 -14.65 12.46 -15.25
C LEU A 109 -15.92 12.01 -15.98
N VAL A 110 -15.96 10.76 -16.47
CA VAL A 110 -17.15 10.18 -17.11
C VAL A 110 -18.31 10.06 -16.12
N MET A 111 -18.06 9.62 -14.88
CA MET A 111 -19.10 9.56 -13.84
C MET A 111 -19.68 10.93 -13.47
N HIS A 112 -18.92 12.01 -13.65
CA HIS A 112 -19.36 13.38 -13.38
C HIS A 112 -19.84 14.13 -14.64
N ASN A 113 -20.15 13.40 -15.72
CA ASN A 113 -20.62 13.95 -17.00
C ASN A 113 -19.65 14.96 -17.65
N LYS A 114 -18.34 14.85 -17.39
CA LYS A 114 -17.29 15.70 -17.99
C LYS A 114 -16.56 14.98 -19.14
N GLN A 115 -17.29 14.69 -20.22
CA GLN A 115 -16.77 13.85 -21.31
C GLN A 115 -15.58 14.46 -22.07
N ALA A 116 -15.61 15.78 -22.35
CA ALA A 116 -14.51 16.45 -23.05
C ALA A 116 -13.19 16.34 -22.27
N ASP A 117 -13.24 16.58 -20.95
CA ASP A 117 -12.10 16.44 -20.06
C ASP A 117 -11.62 14.98 -19.99
N ALA A 118 -12.54 14.00 -20.03
CA ALA A 118 -12.20 12.58 -20.01
C ALA A 118 -11.41 12.16 -21.26
N VAL A 119 -11.80 12.65 -22.46
CA VAL A 119 -11.06 12.42 -23.70
C VAL A 119 -9.68 13.06 -23.64
N HIS A 120 -9.57 14.28 -23.11
CA HIS A 120 -8.29 14.93 -22.91
C HIS A 120 -7.38 14.16 -21.93
N ALA A 121 -7.93 13.68 -20.81
CA ALA A 121 -7.21 12.87 -19.84
C ALA A 121 -6.70 11.56 -20.45
N VAL A 122 -7.53 10.90 -21.25
CA VAL A 122 -7.17 9.69 -22.00
C VAL A 122 -6.03 9.95 -22.99
N ASN A 123 -6.13 11.02 -23.79
CA ASN A 123 -5.09 11.41 -24.73
C ASN A 123 -3.77 11.71 -24.02
N PHE A 124 -3.81 12.38 -22.87
CA PHE A 124 -2.63 12.68 -22.07
C PHE A 124 -1.98 11.40 -21.50
N LEU A 125 -2.78 10.46 -20.98
CA LEU A 125 -2.28 9.27 -20.28
C LEU A 125 -1.78 8.18 -21.25
N TYR A 126 -2.43 8.02 -22.40
CA TYR A 126 -2.17 6.90 -23.32
C TYR A 126 -1.62 7.33 -24.68
N GLY A 127 -1.69 8.62 -25.03
CA GLY A 127 -1.15 9.20 -26.26
C GLY A 127 -1.94 8.90 -27.54
N ASN A 128 -2.55 7.72 -27.68
CA ASN A 128 -3.28 7.30 -28.87
C ASN A 128 -4.64 6.69 -28.53
N THR A 129 -5.73 7.37 -28.90
CA THR A 129 -7.12 6.92 -28.74
C THR A 129 -7.50 5.74 -29.63
N ASN A 130 -6.66 5.37 -30.60
CA ASN A 130 -6.90 4.20 -31.44
C ASN A 130 -6.44 2.88 -30.80
N ASP A 131 -5.85 2.92 -29.59
CA ASP A 131 -5.56 1.69 -28.85
C ASP A 131 -6.89 1.05 -28.38
N PRO A 132 -7.19 -0.21 -28.77
CA PRO A 132 -8.42 -0.89 -28.37
C PRO A 132 -8.65 -0.87 -26.85
N SER A 133 -7.57 -0.96 -26.07
CA SER A 133 -7.63 -0.96 -24.60
C SER A 133 -8.12 0.37 -24.01
N VAL A 134 -7.92 1.48 -24.73
CA VAL A 134 -8.33 2.83 -24.32
C VAL A 134 -9.80 3.07 -24.64
N ASN A 135 -10.26 2.59 -25.80
CA ASN A 135 -11.69 2.64 -26.18
C ASN A 135 -12.53 1.70 -25.31
N GLU A 136 -11.97 0.57 -24.88
CA GLU A 136 -12.59 -0.31 -23.88
C GLU A 136 -12.76 0.40 -22.54
N LEU A 137 -11.72 1.06 -22.01
CA LEU A 137 -11.82 1.85 -20.76
C LEU A 137 -12.86 2.99 -20.84
N LEU A 138 -12.94 3.68 -21.99
CA LEU A 138 -13.92 4.75 -22.22
C LEU A 138 -15.35 4.20 -22.33
N SER A 139 -15.56 3.12 -23.10
CA SER A 139 -16.88 2.48 -23.23
C SER A 139 -17.35 1.85 -21.91
N GLU A 140 -16.46 1.19 -21.16
CA GLU A 140 -16.71 0.64 -19.83
C GLU A 140 -17.16 1.75 -18.86
N SER A 141 -16.44 2.87 -18.80
CA SER A 141 -16.80 3.98 -17.90
C SER A 141 -18.15 4.62 -18.22
N LEU A 142 -18.58 4.62 -19.50
CA LEU A 142 -19.90 5.09 -19.93
C LEU A 142 -21.04 4.14 -19.53
N THR A 143 -20.78 2.83 -19.44
CA THR A 143 -21.78 1.88 -18.90
C THR A 143 -21.97 2.00 -17.39
N VAL A 144 -21.00 2.57 -16.67
CA VAL A 144 -21.08 2.82 -15.23
C VAL A 144 -21.85 4.10 -14.93
N SER A 145 -21.69 5.17 -15.74
CA SER A 145 -22.37 6.46 -15.53
C SER A 145 -23.89 6.40 -15.69
N THR A 146 -24.41 5.39 -16.39
CA THR A 146 -25.86 5.12 -16.53
C THR A 146 -26.48 4.44 -15.31
N ARG A 147 -25.68 4.04 -14.31
CA ARG A 147 -26.19 3.38 -13.10
C ARG A 147 -26.43 4.41 -11.98
N ASN A 148 -27.64 4.42 -11.43
CA ASN A 148 -28.10 5.34 -10.38
C ASN A 148 -27.16 5.39 -9.15
N SER A 149 -27.26 6.49 -8.38
CA SER A 149 -26.60 6.62 -7.07
C SER A 149 -26.98 5.45 -6.16
N LEU A 150 -25.98 4.85 -5.53
CA LEU A 150 -26.17 3.68 -4.67
C LEU A 150 -27.12 4.01 -3.51
N SER A 151 -28.14 3.18 -3.33
CA SER A 151 -28.91 3.18 -2.10
C SER A 151 -28.06 2.55 -0.97
N MET A 152 -28.14 3.07 0.26
CA MET A 152 -27.43 2.50 1.41
C MET A 152 -27.77 1.01 1.66
N GLN A 153 -28.93 0.54 1.16
CA GLN A 153 -29.32 -0.86 1.21
C GLN A 153 -28.54 -1.74 0.22
N GLU A 154 -28.08 -1.19 -0.90
CA GLU A 154 -27.33 -1.92 -1.93
C GLU A 154 -25.93 -2.33 -1.46
N ILE A 155 -25.37 -1.64 -0.45
CA ILE A 155 -24.06 -1.98 0.16
C ILE A 155 -24.06 -3.41 0.72
N TRP A 156 -25.21 -3.92 1.15
CA TRP A 156 -25.36 -5.27 1.68
C TRP A 156 -25.46 -6.36 0.59
N HIS A 157 -25.43 -5.98 -0.69
CA HIS A 157 -25.39 -6.95 -1.78
C HIS A 157 -24.01 -7.66 -1.81
N PRO A 158 -23.95 -8.99 -2.07
CA PRO A 158 -22.71 -9.78 -2.13
C PRO A 158 -21.59 -9.19 -2.97
N THR A 159 -21.93 -8.48 -4.05
CA THR A 159 -20.99 -7.78 -4.93
C THR A 159 -20.17 -6.72 -4.19
N PHE A 160 -20.72 -6.08 -3.15
CA PHE A 160 -20.07 -4.97 -2.45
C PHE A 160 -19.47 -5.39 -1.10
N TYR A 161 -20.20 -6.14 -0.26
CA TYR A 161 -19.68 -6.49 1.07
C TYR A 161 -18.59 -7.56 1.03
N LYS A 162 -18.61 -8.52 0.08
CA LYS A 162 -17.57 -9.56 0.01
C LYS A 162 -16.19 -8.97 -0.31
N PRO A 163 -16.02 -8.13 -1.35
CA PRO A 163 -14.74 -7.45 -1.58
C PRO A 163 -14.29 -6.58 -0.41
N ALA A 164 -15.23 -5.86 0.22
CA ALA A 164 -14.92 -5.01 1.37
C ALA A 164 -14.39 -5.83 2.55
N MET A 165 -15.06 -6.93 2.90
CA MET A 165 -14.65 -7.82 3.98
C MET A 165 -13.28 -8.46 3.69
N LEU A 166 -13.04 -8.93 2.46
CA LEU A 166 -11.74 -9.47 2.08
C LEU A 166 -10.63 -8.42 2.15
N SER A 167 -10.91 -7.18 1.74
CA SER A 167 -9.94 -6.08 1.76
C SER A 167 -9.57 -5.66 3.19
N ILE A 168 -10.56 -5.51 4.07
CA ILE A 168 -10.34 -5.19 5.49
C ILE A 168 -9.59 -6.32 6.19
N THR A 169 -9.94 -7.58 5.90
CA THR A 169 -9.26 -8.75 6.46
C THR A 169 -7.81 -8.84 5.97
N LEU A 170 -7.56 -8.51 4.70
CA LEU A 170 -6.21 -8.45 4.16
C LEU A 170 -5.36 -7.35 4.82
N MET A 171 -5.95 -6.18 5.09
CA MET A 171 -5.30 -5.11 5.86
C MET A 171 -5.00 -5.53 7.30
N PHE A 172 -5.91 -6.28 7.94
CA PHE A 172 -5.66 -6.87 9.26
C PHE A 172 -4.44 -7.78 9.24
N PHE A 173 -4.38 -8.74 8.31
CA PHE A 173 -3.25 -9.66 8.20
C PHE A 173 -1.93 -8.97 7.87
N GLN A 174 -1.95 -7.94 7.03
CA GLN A 174 -0.78 -7.10 6.77
C GLN A 174 -0.22 -6.51 8.06
N GLN A 175 -1.06 -5.90 8.90
CA GLN A 175 -0.60 -5.23 10.12
C GLN A 175 -0.19 -6.23 11.19
N PHE A 176 -0.98 -7.28 11.41
CA PHE A 176 -0.71 -8.33 12.39
C PHE A 176 0.47 -9.25 12.03
N SER A 177 1.06 -9.10 10.85
CA SER A 177 2.39 -9.67 10.53
C SER A 177 3.52 -9.02 11.34
N GLY A 178 3.25 -7.93 12.08
CA GLY A 178 4.19 -7.26 12.97
C GLY A 178 5.12 -6.25 12.30
N SER A 179 4.93 -5.97 11.01
CA SER A 179 5.88 -5.19 10.20
C SER A 179 6.18 -3.80 10.75
N ASN A 180 5.16 -3.04 11.13
CA ASN A 180 5.35 -1.70 11.69
C ASN A 180 6.03 -1.71 13.06
N ALA A 181 5.71 -2.67 13.94
CA ALA A 181 6.42 -2.81 15.22
C ALA A 181 7.89 -3.15 14.98
N ILE A 182 8.17 -4.15 14.15
CA ILE A 182 9.53 -4.60 13.86
C ILE A 182 10.35 -3.47 13.24
N LEU A 183 9.78 -2.69 12.31
CA LEU A 183 10.45 -1.54 11.70
C LEU A 183 10.74 -0.41 12.70
N TYR A 184 9.80 -0.06 13.57
CA TYR A 184 10.02 1.02 14.54
C TYR A 184 11.03 0.65 15.63
N TYR A 185 11.07 -0.63 16.03
CA TYR A 185 11.99 -1.13 17.04
C TYR A 185 13.29 -1.71 16.46
N THR A 186 13.50 -1.63 15.14
CA THR A 186 14.70 -2.17 14.46
C THR A 186 15.99 -1.67 15.09
N VAL A 187 16.14 -0.36 15.35
CA VAL A 187 17.35 0.21 15.97
C VAL A 187 17.62 -0.38 17.36
N SER A 188 16.56 -0.60 18.15
CA SER A 188 16.68 -1.23 19.49
C SER A 188 17.11 -2.69 19.37
N ILE A 189 16.51 -3.44 18.45
CA ILE A 189 16.86 -4.84 18.16
C ILE A 189 18.34 -4.97 17.77
N PHE A 190 18.85 -4.08 16.90
CA PHE A 190 20.27 -4.06 16.51
C PHE A 190 21.22 -3.77 17.69
N LYS A 191 20.82 -2.88 18.61
CA LYS A 191 21.62 -2.54 19.81
C LYS A 191 21.70 -3.71 20.77
N GLU A 192 20.59 -4.41 21.02
CA GLU A 192 20.52 -5.55 21.93
C GLU A 192 21.26 -6.77 21.40
N ALA A 193 21.30 -6.95 20.08
CA ALA A 193 22.09 -8.00 19.43
C ALA A 193 23.61 -7.79 19.53
N LYS A 194 24.09 -6.68 20.13
CA LYS A 194 25.51 -6.28 20.19
C LYS A 194 26.23 -6.36 18.84
N SER A 195 25.50 -6.05 17.76
CA SER A 195 26.07 -6.13 16.42
C SER A 195 27.22 -5.14 16.25
N SER A 196 28.23 -5.50 15.47
CA SER A 196 29.33 -4.59 15.10
C SER A 196 28.89 -3.47 14.15
N VAL A 197 27.64 -3.48 13.69
CA VAL A 197 27.08 -2.50 12.76
C VAL A 197 26.49 -1.35 13.56
N ASP A 198 26.90 -0.12 13.22
CA ASP A 198 26.30 1.09 13.77
C ASP A 198 24.76 1.06 13.63
N PRO A 199 23.98 1.29 14.70
CA PRO A 199 22.52 1.13 14.65
C PRO A 199 21.83 2.02 13.61
N MET A 200 22.38 3.21 13.32
CA MET A 200 21.85 4.10 12.27
C MET A 200 22.13 3.54 10.87
N MET A 201 23.32 2.97 10.65
CA MET A 201 23.62 2.22 9.43
C MET A 201 22.76 0.98 9.27
N GLY A 202 22.43 0.28 10.37
CA GLY A 202 21.51 -0.87 10.36
C GLY A 202 20.12 -0.50 9.82
N ASN A 203 19.56 0.63 10.27
CA ASN A 203 18.29 1.14 9.77
C ASN A 203 18.34 1.48 8.26
N LEU A 204 19.45 2.06 7.79
CA LEU A 204 19.64 2.33 6.35
C LEU A 204 19.71 1.04 5.52
N TRP A 205 20.40 0.00 6.01
CA TRP A 205 20.46 -1.30 5.35
C TRP A 205 19.08 -1.95 5.24
N VAL A 206 18.30 -1.90 6.32
CA VAL A 206 16.90 -2.36 6.32
C VAL A 206 16.09 -1.63 5.25
N ALA A 207 16.18 -0.30 5.19
CA ALA A 207 15.48 0.50 4.19
C ALA A 207 15.90 0.15 2.74
N LEU A 208 17.19 -0.11 2.51
CA LEU A 208 17.71 -0.54 1.21
C LEU A 208 17.18 -1.91 0.80
N VAL A 209 17.19 -2.89 1.72
CA VAL A 209 16.61 -4.22 1.47
C VAL A 209 15.14 -4.10 1.10
N MET A 210 14.36 -3.31 1.87
CA MET A 210 12.96 -3.05 1.55
C MET A 210 12.78 -2.51 0.14
N PHE A 211 13.59 -1.51 -0.25
CA PHE A 211 13.49 -0.89 -1.56
C PHE A 211 13.82 -1.86 -2.70
N PHE A 212 14.94 -2.58 -2.63
CA PHE A 212 15.33 -3.51 -3.69
C PHE A 212 14.37 -4.71 -3.81
N SER A 213 13.90 -5.25 -2.68
CA SER A 213 12.90 -6.30 -2.67
C SER A 213 11.56 -5.82 -3.26
N THR A 214 11.11 -4.62 -2.90
CA THR A 214 9.88 -4.02 -3.46
C THR A 214 10.04 -3.70 -4.96
N PHE A 215 11.22 -3.25 -5.37
CA PHE A 215 11.53 -2.98 -6.79
C PHE A 215 11.46 -4.25 -7.62
N LEU A 216 12.11 -5.33 -7.17
CA LEU A 216 12.04 -6.64 -7.84
C LEU A 216 10.60 -7.14 -7.93
N THR A 217 9.82 -6.90 -6.88
CA THR A 217 8.40 -7.24 -6.82
C THR A 217 7.60 -6.45 -7.85
N ALA A 218 7.85 -5.15 -8.02
CA ALA A 218 7.20 -4.34 -9.04
C ALA A 218 7.47 -4.86 -10.46
N GLN A 219 8.67 -5.39 -10.74
CA GLN A 219 9.01 -5.97 -12.05
C GLN A 219 8.33 -7.33 -12.28
N THR A 220 8.06 -8.08 -11.22
CA THR A 220 7.57 -9.45 -11.30
C THR A 220 6.07 -9.59 -11.01
N MET A 221 5.41 -8.55 -10.50
CA MET A 221 4.02 -8.60 -10.03
C MET A 221 3.02 -8.99 -11.12
N ASP A 222 3.20 -8.47 -12.33
CA ASP A 222 2.35 -8.81 -13.48
C ASP A 222 2.72 -10.17 -14.11
N ILE A 223 3.86 -10.78 -13.71
CA ILE A 223 4.28 -12.11 -14.16
C ILE A 223 3.81 -13.20 -13.17
N ILE A 224 4.09 -13.04 -11.88
CA ILE A 224 3.80 -14.06 -10.86
C ILE A 224 2.32 -14.01 -10.43
N GLY A 225 1.71 -12.83 -10.42
CA GLY A 225 0.36 -12.62 -9.89
C GLY A 225 0.36 -12.23 -8.42
N ARG A 226 -0.81 -11.77 -7.94
CA ARG A 226 -0.95 -11.21 -6.59
C ARG A 226 -1.09 -12.33 -5.55
N LYS A 227 -1.88 -13.36 -5.85
CA LYS A 227 -2.18 -14.43 -4.89
C LYS A 227 -0.93 -15.25 -4.55
N ILE A 228 -0.14 -15.61 -5.57
CA ILE A 228 1.08 -16.40 -5.40
C ILE A 228 2.15 -15.59 -4.68
N SER A 229 2.38 -14.33 -5.08
CA SER A 229 3.35 -13.44 -4.42
C SER A 229 3.02 -13.22 -2.94
N LEU A 230 1.74 -13.03 -2.61
CA LEU A 230 1.29 -12.87 -1.22
C LEU A 230 1.49 -14.15 -0.40
N TYR A 231 1.23 -15.33 -0.98
CA TYR A 231 1.49 -16.61 -0.33
C TYR A 231 2.97 -16.82 -0.03
N ILE A 232 3.84 -16.60 -1.02
CA ILE A 232 5.30 -16.71 -0.87
C ILE A 232 5.79 -15.75 0.21
N SER A 233 5.31 -14.50 0.19
CA SER A 233 5.63 -13.48 1.18
C SER A 233 5.23 -13.90 2.60
N GLY A 234 4.00 -14.38 2.79
CA GLY A 234 3.53 -14.90 4.08
C GLY A 234 4.35 -16.09 4.58
N PHE A 235 4.75 -16.99 3.68
CA PHE A 235 5.50 -18.19 4.04
C PHE A 235 6.94 -17.87 4.44
N VAL A 236 7.63 -17.03 3.66
CA VAL A 236 9.00 -16.58 3.96
C VAL A 236 9.04 -15.80 5.27
N THR A 237 8.11 -14.87 5.49
CA THR A 237 8.03 -14.10 6.74
C THR A 237 7.71 -15.00 7.94
N CYS A 238 6.80 -15.97 7.77
CA CYS A 238 6.48 -16.96 8.81
C CYS A 238 7.72 -17.75 9.25
N ILE A 239 8.45 -18.34 8.30
CA ILE A 239 9.68 -19.10 8.58
C ILE A 239 10.72 -18.23 9.26
N SER A 240 10.92 -17.01 8.76
CA SER A 240 11.94 -16.10 9.28
C SER A 240 11.67 -15.71 10.74
N LEU A 241 10.41 -15.36 11.06
CA LEU A 241 10.00 -15.04 12.43
C LEU A 241 10.05 -16.26 13.33
N ASN A 242 9.70 -17.44 12.82
CA ASN A 242 9.79 -18.68 13.60
C ASN A 242 11.26 -18.99 13.96
N ALA A 243 12.17 -18.89 13.00
CA ALA A 243 13.60 -19.06 13.21
C ALA A 243 14.16 -18.03 14.22
N MET A 244 13.76 -16.76 14.11
CA MET A 244 14.12 -15.71 15.06
C MET A 244 13.63 -16.04 16.47
N SER A 245 12.38 -16.50 16.61
CA SER A 245 11.77 -16.85 17.90
C SER A 245 12.49 -18.04 18.55
N VAL A 246 12.80 -19.09 17.78
CA VAL A 246 13.53 -20.27 18.26
C VAL A 246 14.92 -19.88 18.73
N TYR A 247 15.64 -19.06 17.96
CA TYR A 247 16.94 -18.54 18.38
C TYR A 247 16.86 -17.77 19.69
N LEU A 248 15.90 -16.85 19.81
CA LEU A 248 15.74 -16.03 21.02
C LEU A 248 15.44 -16.90 22.24
N LEU A 249 14.57 -17.90 22.11
CA LEU A 249 14.30 -18.88 23.17
C LEU A 249 15.55 -19.65 23.61
N LEU A 250 16.36 -20.13 22.66
CA LEU A 250 17.60 -20.84 22.98
C LEU A 250 18.63 -19.91 23.63
N SER A 251 18.77 -18.68 23.13
CA SER A 251 19.69 -17.67 23.67
C SER A 251 19.30 -17.17 25.06
N ALA A 252 18.03 -17.29 25.43
CA ALA A 252 17.55 -16.99 26.77
C ALA A 252 17.91 -18.09 27.77
N ARG A 253 18.03 -19.34 27.31
CA ARG A 253 18.46 -20.48 28.14
C ARG A 253 19.98 -20.59 28.24
N GLU A 254 20.67 -20.35 27.13
CA GLU A 254 22.12 -20.48 27.01
C GLU A 254 22.71 -19.14 26.49
N PRO A 255 23.11 -18.22 27.39
CA PRO A 255 23.61 -16.89 27.00
C PRO A 255 24.87 -16.92 26.13
N SER A 256 25.68 -17.99 26.22
CA SER A 256 26.88 -18.22 25.41
C SER A 256 26.60 -18.29 23.91
N LEU A 257 25.37 -18.63 23.52
CA LEU A 257 24.96 -18.62 22.10
C LEU A 257 25.01 -17.22 21.50
N LYS A 258 24.82 -16.16 22.30
CA LYS A 258 24.85 -14.78 21.80
C LYS A 258 26.24 -14.38 21.31
N ASP A 259 27.29 -14.86 21.96
CA ASP A 259 28.67 -14.53 21.60
C ASP A 259 29.11 -15.21 20.29
N THR A 260 28.60 -16.43 20.03
CA THR A 260 28.97 -17.21 18.83
C THR A 260 28.01 -16.97 17.65
N TYR A 261 26.71 -16.81 17.93
CA TYR A 261 25.63 -16.82 16.93
C TYR A 261 24.77 -15.55 16.93
N GLY A 262 25.26 -14.45 17.52
CA GLY A 262 24.56 -13.15 17.58
C GLY A 262 24.15 -12.55 16.23
N TRP A 263 24.67 -13.05 15.11
CA TRP A 263 24.31 -12.63 13.76
C TRP A 263 23.00 -13.25 13.24
N ILE A 264 22.51 -14.36 13.83
CA ILE A 264 21.32 -15.08 13.36
C ILE A 264 20.05 -14.20 13.39
N PRO A 265 19.72 -13.46 14.46
CA PRO A 265 18.58 -12.56 14.48
C PRO A 265 18.61 -11.51 13.36
N LEU A 266 19.80 -11.02 13.02
CA LEU A 266 19.97 -10.00 11.98
C LEU A 266 19.63 -10.57 10.60
N VAL A 267 20.08 -11.79 10.32
CA VAL A 267 19.73 -12.49 9.07
C VAL A 267 18.23 -12.78 9.02
N CYS A 268 17.63 -13.25 10.12
CA CYS A 268 16.18 -13.48 10.19
C CYS A 268 15.40 -12.18 9.99
N LEU A 269 15.87 -11.06 10.53
CA LEU A 269 15.25 -9.75 10.33
C LEU A 269 15.31 -9.32 8.85
N ILE A 270 16.48 -9.45 8.21
CA ILE A 270 16.66 -9.10 6.78
C ILE A 270 15.77 -9.97 5.89
N VAL A 271 15.74 -11.29 6.12
CA VAL A 271 14.89 -12.23 5.37
C VAL A 271 13.41 -11.92 5.60
N TYR A 272 13.01 -11.57 6.83
CA TYR A 272 11.65 -11.13 7.13
C TYR A 272 11.28 -9.88 6.33
N ILE A 273 12.15 -8.85 6.35
CA ILE A 273 11.92 -7.59 5.64
C ILE A 273 11.80 -7.83 4.14
N ALA A 274 12.73 -8.58 3.56
CA ALA A 274 12.69 -8.94 2.14
C ALA A 274 11.41 -9.71 1.79
N GLY A 275 11.05 -10.71 2.60
CA GLY A 275 9.83 -11.49 2.45
C GLY A 275 8.57 -10.62 2.51
N PHE A 276 8.49 -9.69 3.46
CA PHE A 276 7.37 -8.77 3.60
C PHE A 276 7.23 -7.86 2.37
N SER A 277 8.35 -7.30 1.90
CA SER A 277 8.39 -6.43 0.71
C SER A 277 7.98 -7.14 -0.58
N VAL A 278 8.07 -8.47 -0.64
CA VAL A 278 7.65 -9.26 -1.82
C VAL A 278 6.15 -9.36 -2.01
N GLY A 279 5.35 -9.20 -0.96
CA GLY A 279 3.90 -9.36 -1.09
C GLY A 279 3.10 -8.60 -0.05
N LEU A 280 3.28 -8.92 1.23
CA LEU A 280 2.54 -8.31 2.33
C LEU A 280 2.65 -6.77 2.38
N GLY A 281 3.74 -6.19 1.88
CA GLY A 281 3.87 -4.74 1.70
C GLY A 281 2.91 -4.19 0.63
N PRO A 282 3.17 -4.43 -0.66
CA PRO A 282 2.41 -3.78 -1.74
C PRO A 282 1.03 -4.36 -2.02
N ILE A 283 0.85 -5.68 -1.90
CA ILE A 283 -0.33 -6.38 -2.42
C ILE A 283 -1.62 -6.03 -1.68
N PRO A 284 -1.66 -5.89 -0.34
CA PRO A 284 -2.87 -5.47 0.36
C PRO A 284 -3.46 -4.17 -0.16
N TRP A 285 -2.62 -3.14 -0.38
CA TRP A 285 -3.03 -1.85 -0.91
C TRP A 285 -3.55 -1.97 -2.34
N LEU A 286 -2.82 -2.73 -3.16
CA LEU A 286 -3.19 -2.98 -4.55
C LEU A 286 -4.54 -3.72 -4.66
N MET A 287 -4.67 -4.87 -4.01
CA MET A 287 -5.87 -5.70 -4.05
C MET A 287 -7.10 -4.99 -3.46
N MET A 288 -6.93 -4.20 -2.38
CA MET A 288 -8.02 -3.38 -1.85
C MET A 288 -8.58 -2.44 -2.92
N SER A 289 -7.72 -1.77 -3.69
CA SER A 289 -8.15 -0.89 -4.77
C SER A 289 -8.67 -1.63 -6.02
N GLU A 290 -8.12 -2.82 -6.35
CA GLU A 290 -8.54 -3.63 -7.50
C GLU A 290 -9.90 -4.32 -7.27
N MET A 291 -10.13 -4.87 -6.08
CA MET A 291 -11.34 -5.64 -5.74
C MET A 291 -12.54 -4.75 -5.46
N SER A 292 -12.32 -3.50 -5.08
CA SER A 292 -13.39 -2.60 -4.68
C SER A 292 -14.20 -2.10 -5.89
N PRO A 293 -15.51 -2.35 -5.95
CA PRO A 293 -16.36 -1.86 -7.04
C PRO A 293 -16.33 -0.32 -7.10
N ILE A 294 -16.27 0.24 -8.31
CA ILE A 294 -16.02 1.68 -8.53
C ILE A 294 -16.95 2.59 -7.71
N ARG A 295 -18.21 2.20 -7.55
CA ARG A 295 -19.22 3.01 -6.84
C ARG A 295 -19.04 3.08 -5.32
N VAL A 296 -18.52 2.03 -4.68
CA VAL A 296 -18.23 2.00 -3.24
C VAL A 296 -16.74 2.09 -2.93
N ARG A 297 -15.89 2.21 -3.96
CA ARG A 297 -14.43 2.14 -3.83
C ARG A 297 -13.88 3.14 -2.83
N GLY A 298 -14.34 4.38 -2.87
CA GLY A 298 -13.95 5.40 -1.90
C GLY A 298 -14.28 5.00 -0.45
N LEU A 299 -15.44 4.40 -0.22
CA LEU A 299 -15.86 3.94 1.11
C LEU A 299 -15.03 2.74 1.58
N VAL A 300 -14.86 1.71 0.73
CA VAL A 300 -14.12 0.49 1.08
C VAL A 300 -12.65 0.80 1.32
N CYS A 301 -12.01 1.55 0.42
CA CYS A 301 -10.62 1.97 0.58
C CYS A 301 -10.44 2.89 1.79
N GLY A 302 -11.39 3.79 2.05
CA GLY A 302 -11.40 4.66 3.24
C GLY A 302 -11.47 3.87 4.54
N LEU A 303 -12.43 2.95 4.67
CA LEU A 303 -12.58 2.08 5.83
C LEU A 303 -11.38 1.15 6.00
N GLY A 304 -10.93 0.48 4.94
CA GLY A 304 -9.76 -0.39 4.98
C GLY A 304 -8.51 0.34 5.43
N THR A 305 -8.29 1.57 4.95
CA THR A 305 -7.17 2.43 5.39
C THR A 305 -7.31 2.82 6.86
N ALA A 306 -8.51 3.21 7.31
CA ALA A 306 -8.76 3.56 8.71
C ALA A 306 -8.52 2.37 9.66
N PHE A 307 -9.00 1.18 9.30
CA PHE A 307 -8.72 -0.05 10.06
C PHE A 307 -7.23 -0.37 10.06
N SER A 308 -6.56 -0.27 8.91
CA SER A 308 -5.11 -0.50 8.78
C SER A 308 -4.33 0.39 9.76
N TRP A 309 -4.52 1.71 9.73
CA TRP A 309 -3.84 2.63 10.65
C TRP A 309 -4.24 2.46 12.12
N THR A 310 -5.48 2.02 12.39
CA THR A 310 -5.91 1.66 13.74
C THR A 310 -5.14 0.44 14.26
N PHE A 311 -4.96 -0.59 13.42
CA PHE A 311 -4.16 -1.76 13.78
C PHE A 311 -2.68 -1.42 13.94
N VAL A 312 -2.12 -0.54 13.10
CA VAL A 312 -0.77 0.00 13.31
C VAL A 312 -0.64 0.59 14.71
N PHE A 313 -1.57 1.48 15.10
CA PHE A 313 -1.55 2.11 16.41
C PHE A 313 -1.64 1.09 17.56
N ILE A 314 -2.56 0.13 17.46
CA ILE A 314 -2.72 -0.93 18.47
C ILE A 314 -1.45 -1.76 18.60
N ILE A 315 -0.89 -2.23 17.49
CA ILE A 315 0.28 -3.11 17.46
C ILE A 315 1.53 -2.38 17.98
N THR A 316 1.79 -1.16 17.50
CA THR A 316 2.94 -0.38 17.95
C THR A 316 2.85 -0.06 19.45
N LYS A 317 1.67 0.34 19.95
CA LYS A 317 1.51 0.69 21.37
C LYS A 317 1.54 -0.53 22.29
N SER A 318 1.05 -1.68 21.83
CA SER A 318 1.00 -2.92 22.64
C SER A 318 2.28 -3.75 22.55
N PHE A 319 3.16 -3.51 21.58
CA PHE A 319 4.36 -4.34 21.35
C PHE A 319 5.23 -4.53 22.59
N LEU A 320 5.66 -3.44 23.25
CA LEU A 320 6.49 -3.54 24.46
C LEU A 320 5.76 -4.21 25.63
N GLN A 321 4.43 -4.05 25.72
CA GLN A 321 3.62 -4.71 26.75
C GLN A 321 3.51 -6.22 26.49
N MET A 322 3.40 -6.60 25.22
CA MET A 322 3.40 -7.99 24.77
C MET A 322 4.77 -8.64 25.03
N GLU A 323 5.85 -7.96 24.65
CA GLU A 323 7.22 -8.38 24.92
C GLU A 323 7.47 -8.61 26.43
N ALA A 324 7.04 -7.67 27.27
CA ALA A 324 7.14 -7.84 28.73
C ALA A 324 6.30 -9.02 29.27
N ALA A 325 5.18 -9.36 28.63
CA ALA A 325 4.27 -10.41 29.10
C ALA A 325 4.67 -11.82 28.64
N VAL A 326 5.11 -11.97 27.39
CA VAL A 326 5.41 -13.29 26.78
C VAL A 326 6.88 -13.48 26.41
N GLY A 327 7.72 -12.47 26.63
CA GLY A 327 9.09 -12.42 26.16
C GLY A 327 9.18 -12.13 24.66
N ASP A 328 10.36 -11.68 24.21
CA ASP A 328 10.61 -11.29 22.83
C ASP A 328 10.36 -12.46 21.88
N PHE A 329 10.82 -13.67 22.25
CA PHE A 329 10.57 -14.90 21.49
C PHE A 329 9.07 -15.20 21.33
N GLY A 330 8.25 -14.93 22.36
CA GLY A 330 6.81 -15.12 22.31
C GLY A 330 6.12 -14.12 21.40
N ALA A 331 6.56 -12.85 21.43
CA ALA A 331 6.05 -11.79 20.57
C ALA A 331 6.26 -12.11 19.07
N TYR A 332 7.46 -12.55 18.67
CA TYR A 332 7.74 -12.93 17.29
C TYR A 332 6.99 -14.20 16.84
N TRP A 333 6.77 -15.16 17.75
CA TRP A 333 5.95 -16.34 17.44
C TRP A 333 4.49 -15.99 17.16
N ILE A 334 3.91 -15.06 17.93
CA ILE A 334 2.54 -14.58 17.68
C ILE A 334 2.44 -14.02 16.26
N TYR A 335 3.39 -13.17 15.85
CA TYR A 335 3.42 -12.64 14.48
C TYR A 335 3.65 -13.74 13.43
N SER A 336 4.50 -14.72 13.71
CA SER A 336 4.71 -15.89 12.83
C SER A 336 3.40 -16.67 12.59
N VAL A 337 2.59 -16.86 13.63
CA VAL A 337 1.25 -17.48 13.51
C VAL A 337 0.34 -16.67 12.61
N PHE A 338 0.30 -15.33 12.75
CA PHE A 338 -0.48 -14.49 11.84
C PHE A 338 0.03 -14.55 10.40
N CYS A 339 1.34 -14.61 10.17
CA CYS A 339 1.89 -14.82 8.82
C CYS A 339 1.44 -16.16 8.21
N LEU A 340 1.42 -17.23 9.01
CA LEU A 340 0.91 -18.53 8.58
C LEU A 340 -0.59 -18.49 8.25
N LEU A 341 -1.39 -17.82 9.09
CA LEU A 341 -2.82 -17.61 8.83
C LEU A 341 -3.05 -16.81 7.54
N THR A 342 -2.18 -15.84 7.24
CA THR A 342 -2.21 -15.10 5.97
C THR A 342 -2.02 -16.03 4.77
N CYS A 343 -1.12 -17.03 4.85
CA CYS A 343 -0.95 -18.01 3.78
C CYS A 343 -2.23 -18.81 3.53
N PHE A 344 -2.86 -19.33 4.59
CA PHE A 344 -4.13 -20.06 4.48
C PHE A 344 -5.25 -19.18 3.93
N PHE A 345 -5.39 -17.97 4.47
CA PHE A 345 -6.39 -17.01 4.01
C PHE A 345 -6.23 -16.68 2.53
N THR A 346 -4.99 -16.46 2.08
CA THR A 346 -4.67 -16.16 0.70
C THR A 346 -5.04 -17.30 -0.24
N LEU A 347 -4.70 -18.55 0.10
CA LEU A 347 -5.01 -19.69 -0.76
C LEU A 347 -6.51 -19.96 -0.87
N ILE A 348 -7.25 -19.84 0.24
CA ILE A 348 -8.65 -20.24 0.32
C ILE A 348 -9.60 -19.14 -0.17
N PHE A 349 -9.40 -17.88 0.24
CA PHE A 349 -10.41 -16.83 0.08
C PHE A 349 -10.08 -15.78 -0.98
N LEU A 350 -8.80 -15.52 -1.25
CA LEU A 350 -8.43 -14.46 -2.18
C LEU A 350 -8.49 -14.93 -3.64
N PRO A 351 -9.16 -14.17 -4.54
CA PRO A 351 -9.10 -14.40 -5.98
C PRO A 351 -7.78 -13.85 -6.56
N GLU A 352 -7.40 -14.37 -7.72
CA GLU A 352 -6.34 -13.75 -8.53
C GLU A 352 -6.92 -12.60 -9.36
N THR A 353 -6.28 -11.43 -9.28
CA THR A 353 -6.67 -10.18 -9.95
C THR A 353 -5.75 -9.81 -11.12
N LYS A 354 -4.62 -10.51 -11.28
CA LYS A 354 -3.69 -10.30 -12.39
C LYS A 354 -4.39 -10.38 -13.75
N GLY A 355 -4.17 -9.35 -14.58
CA GLY A 355 -4.59 -9.30 -15.97
C GLY A 355 -6.10 -9.17 -16.18
N LYS A 356 -6.88 -8.95 -15.12
CA LYS A 356 -8.33 -8.80 -15.19
C LYS A 356 -8.75 -7.34 -15.23
N THR A 357 -9.83 -7.05 -15.95
CA THR A 357 -10.48 -5.73 -15.88
C THR A 357 -11.17 -5.55 -14.52
N LEU A 358 -11.49 -4.32 -14.14
CA LEU A 358 -12.12 -4.06 -12.83
C LEU A 358 -13.57 -4.59 -12.82
N GLU A 359 -14.20 -4.59 -13.99
CA GLU A 359 -15.52 -5.05 -14.29
C GLU A 359 -15.60 -6.59 -14.21
N GLU A 360 -14.60 -7.30 -14.74
CA GLU A 360 -14.47 -8.75 -14.57
C GLU A 360 -14.37 -9.16 -13.09
N ILE A 361 -13.61 -8.38 -12.31
CA ILE A 361 -13.48 -8.60 -10.86
C ILE A 361 -14.82 -8.32 -10.17
N GLU A 362 -15.53 -7.25 -10.52
CA GLU A 362 -16.87 -6.96 -9.98
C GLU A 362 -17.88 -8.07 -10.32
N ASN A 363 -17.89 -8.54 -11.56
CA ASN A 363 -18.76 -9.62 -12.05
C ASN A 363 -18.46 -10.96 -11.36
N TYR A 364 -17.19 -11.24 -11.03
CA TYR A 364 -16.81 -12.41 -10.24
C TYR A 364 -17.50 -12.41 -8.86
N PHE A 365 -17.60 -11.25 -8.19
CA PHE A 365 -18.30 -11.14 -6.91
C PHE A 365 -19.83 -11.09 -7.03
N ALA A 366 -20.34 -10.71 -8.21
CA ALA A 366 -21.77 -10.65 -8.50
C ALA A 366 -22.43 -12.03 -8.75
N GLY A 367 -21.65 -13.09 -8.98
CA GLY A 367 -22.17 -14.45 -9.12
C GLY A 367 -22.25 -15.01 -10.55
N GLY A 368 -21.59 -14.39 -11.52
CA GLY A 368 -21.18 -15.09 -12.75
C GLY A 368 -22.11 -15.05 -13.97
N GLU A 369 -22.97 -14.04 -14.14
CA GLU A 369 -23.42 -13.68 -15.50
C GLU A 369 -22.72 -12.38 -15.93
N PRO A 370 -21.92 -12.41 -17.01
CA PRO A 370 -21.45 -11.18 -17.61
C PRO A 370 -22.68 -10.44 -18.11
N GLN A 371 -22.95 -9.25 -17.56
CA GLN A 371 -23.84 -8.32 -18.25
C GLN A 371 -23.09 -7.81 -19.48
N THR A 372 -23.04 -8.61 -20.55
CA THR A 372 -22.74 -8.11 -21.89
C THR A 372 -23.94 -7.28 -22.32
N HIS A 373 -23.97 -6.02 -21.90
CA HIS A 373 -24.80 -5.07 -22.61
C HIS A 373 -24.12 -4.83 -23.96
N PRO A 374 -24.85 -4.95 -25.08
CA PRO A 374 -24.31 -4.54 -26.37
C PRO A 374 -23.76 -3.13 -26.20
N LEU A 375 -22.54 -2.90 -26.70
CA LEU A 375 -22.00 -1.55 -26.84
C LEU A 375 -23.12 -0.69 -27.44
N PRO A 376 -23.56 0.41 -26.79
CA PRO A 376 -24.38 1.36 -27.51
C PRO A 376 -23.59 1.74 -28.76
N ASP A 377 -24.24 1.72 -29.93
CA ASP A 377 -23.68 2.21 -31.18
C ASP A 377 -23.31 3.68 -30.99
N LEU A 378 -22.12 3.91 -30.44
CA LEU A 378 -21.56 5.22 -30.26
C LEU A 378 -21.03 5.63 -31.62
N PRO A 379 -21.41 6.81 -32.14
CA PRO A 379 -20.94 7.28 -33.42
C PRO A 379 -19.51 7.79 -33.26
N ILE A 380 -18.55 6.90 -33.00
CA ILE A 380 -17.12 7.22 -32.94
C ILE A 380 -16.67 7.81 -34.28
N GLU A 381 -17.26 7.35 -35.40
CA GLU A 381 -17.01 7.88 -36.74
C GLU A 381 -17.43 9.35 -36.93
N ARG A 382 -18.40 9.89 -36.17
CA ARG A 382 -18.78 11.31 -36.31
C ARG A 382 -17.82 12.29 -35.65
N PHE A 383 -16.86 11.82 -34.84
CA PHE A 383 -15.95 12.68 -34.10
C PHE A 383 -14.54 12.75 -34.70
N ILE A 384 -14.25 11.93 -35.73
CA ILE A 384 -12.99 12.01 -36.49
C ILE A 384 -13.07 13.08 -37.59
N ASP A 385 -14.27 13.45 -38.05
CA ASP A 385 -14.47 14.36 -39.17
C ASP A 385 -14.72 15.84 -38.80
N GLN A 386 -14.61 16.23 -37.53
CA GLN A 386 -14.81 17.64 -37.13
C GLN A 386 -13.53 18.51 -37.11
N ASP A 387 -12.37 17.95 -37.43
CA ASP A 387 -11.10 18.68 -37.54
C ASP A 387 -10.55 18.73 -38.99
N ASN A 388 -11.43 18.90 -39.98
CA ASN A 388 -11.03 19.24 -41.36
C ASN A 388 -11.65 20.56 -41.85
#